data_AF-A0A2G9GRB7-F1
#
_entry.id   AF-A0A2G9GRB7-F1
#
_cell.length_a   1.000
_cell.length_b   1.000
_cell.length_c   1.000
_cell.angle_alpha   90.00
_cell.angle_beta   90.00
_cell.angle_gamma   90.00
#
_symmetry.space_group_name_H-M   'P 1'
#
loop_
_entity.id
_entity.type
_entity.pdbx_description
1 polymer ?
#
loop_
_entity_poly.entity_id
_entity_poly.type
_entity_poly.pdbx_seq_one_letter_code
_entity_poly.pdbx_strand_id
1 'polypeptide(L)'
;MIFLCWSHPSRQEQKACIDKSGVFNYDSKYKGATAKPALALKQDRELSDTGFLVNHARILVGSGLETFEKGKSALQNWRHFSLNWAFVDPKTPFQRGVKFCVCSKIIFPWLLMPLEVVYVEESRNPKNLASFSFGSGTLGGHLLAGEEQFSITMDEKNDVWYEILSFSKPANFLSLIGYPYVLLKQKHFAHESTLAMQKHLSAKLGNVSDNSR
;
A
#
# COMPACT_ATOMS: atom_id res chain seq x y z
N MET A 1 -6.46 -5.34 20.76
CA MET A 1 -5.68 -4.18 21.22
C MET A 1 -5.54 -3.21 20.05
N ILE A 2 -5.60 -1.90 20.27
CA ILE A 2 -5.38 -0.87 19.24
C ILE A 2 -4.25 0.02 19.74
N PHE A 3 -3.37 0.47 18.85
CA PHE A 3 -2.19 1.25 19.20
C PHE A 3 -2.40 2.72 18.86
N LEU A 4 -2.41 3.58 19.89
CA LEU A 4 -2.65 5.00 19.77
C LEU A 4 -1.48 5.80 20.35
N CYS A 5 -1.13 6.91 19.71
CA CYS A 5 -0.12 7.87 20.16
C CYS A 5 -0.69 9.29 20.17
N TRP A 6 -0.46 10.04 21.24
CA TRP A 6 -0.96 11.42 21.36
C TRP A 6 -0.13 12.43 20.55
N SER A 7 1.13 12.08 20.28
CA SER A 7 2.07 12.84 19.45
C SER A 7 2.41 12.05 18.18
N HIS A 8 3.18 12.68 17.29
CA HIS A 8 3.70 12.01 16.10
C HIS A 8 4.50 10.75 16.51
N PRO A 9 4.13 9.54 16.03
CA PRO A 9 4.71 8.30 16.54
C PRO A 9 6.22 8.23 16.34
N SER A 10 6.95 8.06 17.44
CA SER A 10 8.39 7.81 17.44
C SER A 10 8.71 6.40 16.92
N ARG A 11 9.97 6.16 16.55
CA ARG A 11 10.44 4.82 16.16
C ARG A 11 10.31 3.80 17.28
N GLN A 12 10.48 4.22 18.52
CA GLN A 12 10.36 3.34 19.68
C GLN A 12 8.91 2.88 19.86
N GLU A 13 7.95 3.78 19.71
CA GLU A 13 6.51 3.44 19.75
C GLU A 13 6.11 2.53 18.59
N GLN A 14 6.61 2.81 17.38
CA GLN A 14 6.40 1.95 16.21
C GLN A 14 6.98 0.54 16.43
N LYS A 15 8.20 0.45 16.97
CA LYS A 15 8.81 -0.85 17.31
C LYS A 15 7.99 -1.58 18.38
N ALA A 16 7.55 -0.89 19.43
CA ALA A 16 6.73 -1.48 20.48
C ALA A 16 5.37 -1.97 19.96
N CYS A 17 4.78 -1.27 18.99
CA CYS A 17 3.58 -1.72 18.27
C CYS A 17 3.86 -3.01 17.50
N ILE A 18 4.95 -3.06 16.73
CA ILE A 18 5.34 -4.24 15.95
C ILE A 18 5.60 -5.44 16.86
N ASP A 19 6.36 -5.28 17.94
CA ASP A 19 6.70 -6.35 18.89
C ASP A 19 5.43 -6.95 19.53
N LYS A 20 4.38 -6.14 19.73
CA LYS A 20 3.09 -6.56 20.31
C LYS A 20 2.07 -7.08 19.30
N SER A 21 2.31 -6.89 18.00
CA SER A 21 1.31 -7.19 16.95
C SER A 21 1.17 -8.68 16.63
N GLY A 22 2.14 -9.51 17.01
CA GLY A 22 2.05 -10.96 16.86
C GLY A 22 2.03 -11.41 15.39
N VAL A 23 1.02 -12.20 15.02
CA VAL A 23 0.86 -12.82 13.69
C VAL A 23 -0.20 -12.09 12.84
N PHE A 24 -0.39 -12.55 11.61
CA PHE A 24 -1.48 -12.08 10.74
C PHE A 24 -2.85 -12.23 11.40
N ASN A 25 -3.70 -11.23 11.25
CA ASN A 25 -5.06 -11.23 11.81
C ASN A 25 -6.15 -11.64 10.79
N TYR A 26 -5.75 -12.31 9.70
CA TYR A 26 -6.62 -12.89 8.68
C TYR A 26 -6.16 -14.31 8.34
N ASP A 27 -7.03 -15.09 7.70
CA ASP A 27 -6.76 -16.50 7.41
C ASP A 27 -5.56 -16.68 6.46
N SER A 28 -4.64 -17.55 6.87
CA SER A 28 -3.42 -17.89 6.13
C SER A 28 -3.66 -18.33 4.69
N LYS A 29 -4.83 -18.89 4.36
CA LYS A 29 -5.16 -19.30 2.99
C LYS A 29 -5.26 -18.12 2.01
N TYR A 30 -5.52 -16.91 2.51
CA TYR A 30 -5.57 -15.69 1.69
C TYR A 30 -4.23 -14.95 1.61
N LYS A 31 -3.18 -15.45 2.28
CA LYS A 31 -1.86 -14.82 2.27
C LYS A 31 -1.27 -14.84 0.85
N GLY A 32 -0.97 -13.67 0.31
CA GLY A 32 -0.50 -13.47 -1.05
C GLY A 32 -1.62 -13.44 -2.10
N ALA A 33 -2.90 -13.42 -1.71
CA ALA A 33 -4.00 -13.40 -2.68
C ALA A 33 -4.00 -12.13 -3.54
N THR A 34 -3.45 -11.02 -3.05
CA THR A 34 -3.32 -9.77 -3.84
C THR A 34 -2.28 -9.83 -4.95
N ALA A 35 -1.50 -10.91 -5.07
CA ALA A 35 -0.64 -11.16 -6.23
C ALA A 35 -1.45 -11.49 -7.48
N LYS A 36 -2.70 -11.96 -7.30
CA LYS A 36 -3.64 -12.18 -8.41
C LYS A 36 -4.14 -10.84 -8.95
N PRO A 37 -4.49 -10.76 -10.25
CA PRO A 37 -5.08 -9.56 -10.83
C PRO A 37 -6.38 -9.14 -10.12
N ALA A 38 -6.67 -7.83 -10.10
CA ALA A 38 -7.84 -7.26 -9.44
C ALA A 38 -9.17 -7.90 -9.86
N LEU A 39 -9.32 -8.29 -11.13
CA LEU A 39 -10.53 -8.95 -11.63
C LEU A 39 -10.74 -10.33 -10.98
N ALA A 40 -9.67 -11.12 -10.87
CA ALA A 40 -9.72 -12.44 -10.24
C ALA A 40 -10.10 -12.32 -8.76
N LEU A 41 -9.52 -11.34 -8.06
CA LEU A 41 -9.83 -11.08 -6.65
C LEU A 41 -11.29 -10.62 -6.44
N LYS A 42 -11.83 -9.80 -7.34
CA LYS A 42 -13.24 -9.34 -7.31
C LYS A 42 -14.25 -10.46 -7.60
N GLN A 43 -13.84 -11.49 -8.35
CA GLN A 43 -14.69 -12.63 -8.72
C GLN A 43 -14.56 -13.81 -7.75
N ASP A 44 -13.66 -13.71 -6.77
CA ASP A 44 -13.42 -14.76 -5.78
C ASP A 44 -14.59 -14.82 -4.78
N ARG A 45 -15.47 -15.82 -4.99
CA ARG A 45 -16.65 -16.04 -4.14
C ARG A 45 -16.27 -16.42 -2.71
N GLU A 46 -15.19 -17.17 -2.53
CA GLU A 46 -14.75 -17.58 -1.20
C GLU A 46 -14.28 -16.38 -0.37
N LEU A 47 -13.65 -15.40 -1.02
CA LEU A 47 -13.26 -14.14 -0.40
C LEU A 47 -14.49 -13.25 -0.09
N SER A 48 -15.47 -13.17 -1.00
CA SER A 48 -16.70 -12.40 -0.74
C SER A 48 -17.56 -13.02 0.37
N ASP A 49 -17.72 -14.34 0.40
CA ASP A 49 -18.57 -15.06 1.35
C ASP A 49 -18.02 -14.97 2.79
N THR A 50 -16.73 -14.69 2.94
CA THR A 50 -16.09 -14.44 4.25
C THR A 50 -16.13 -12.97 4.69
N GLY A 51 -16.82 -12.12 3.93
CA GLY A 51 -17.11 -10.72 4.25
C GLY A 51 -15.97 -9.76 3.93
N PHE A 52 -14.96 -10.16 3.15
CA PHE A 52 -13.94 -9.22 2.68
C PHE A 52 -14.48 -8.33 1.57
N LEU A 53 -14.16 -7.04 1.64
CA LEU A 53 -14.40 -6.10 0.56
C LEU A 53 -13.10 -5.84 -0.20
N VAL A 54 -13.20 -5.87 -1.53
CA VAL A 54 -12.09 -5.56 -2.43
C VAL A 54 -12.10 -4.07 -2.76
N ASN A 55 -10.97 -3.40 -2.53
CA ASN A 55 -10.71 -2.04 -2.96
C ASN A 55 -9.68 -2.05 -4.09
N HIS A 56 -9.90 -1.23 -5.12
CA HIS A 56 -9.04 -1.20 -6.29
C HIS A 56 -8.99 0.22 -6.87
N ALA A 57 -7.78 0.75 -7.02
CA ALA A 57 -7.51 2.02 -7.68
C ALA A 57 -6.34 1.83 -8.65
N ARG A 58 -6.46 2.34 -9.87
CA ARG A 58 -5.40 2.29 -10.87
C ARG A 58 -5.38 3.59 -11.66
N ILE A 59 -4.19 4.15 -11.85
CA ILE A 59 -4.00 5.41 -12.55
C ILE A 59 -2.78 5.36 -13.47
N LEU A 60 -2.85 6.09 -14.58
CA LEU A 60 -1.70 6.34 -15.43
C LEU A 60 -0.78 7.35 -14.75
N VAL A 61 0.50 7.04 -14.66
CA VAL A 61 1.52 7.88 -14.01
C VAL A 61 2.60 8.39 -14.97
N GLY A 62 2.60 7.91 -16.22
CA GLY A 62 3.50 8.36 -17.28
C GLY A 62 3.78 7.24 -18.26
N SER A 63 4.91 7.30 -18.94
CA SER A 63 5.29 6.31 -19.95
C SER A 63 6.79 5.99 -19.92
N GLY A 64 7.16 4.81 -20.42
CA GLY A 64 8.53 4.38 -20.65
C GLY A 64 9.23 3.79 -19.42
N LEU A 65 10.35 3.11 -19.70
CA LEU A 65 11.13 2.38 -18.70
C LEU A 65 11.66 3.29 -17.58
N GLU A 66 12.03 4.54 -17.90
CA GLU A 66 12.50 5.49 -16.89
C GLU A 66 11.41 5.80 -15.85
N THR A 67 10.17 6.01 -16.29
CA THR A 67 9.02 6.21 -15.38
C THR A 67 8.76 4.97 -14.55
N PHE A 68 8.87 3.77 -15.15
CA PHE A 68 8.75 2.51 -14.44
C PHE A 68 9.80 2.35 -13.34
N GLU A 69 11.09 2.57 -13.63
CA GLU A 69 12.17 2.45 -12.63
C GLU A 69 12.03 3.50 -11.52
N LYS A 70 11.63 4.73 -11.87
CA LYS A 70 11.31 5.76 -10.88
C LYS A 70 10.13 5.34 -10.00
N GLY A 71 9.08 4.78 -10.59
CA GLY A 71 7.91 4.27 -9.86
C GLY A 71 8.27 3.13 -8.91
N LYS A 72 9.07 2.18 -9.37
CA LYS A 72 9.60 1.07 -8.56
C LYS A 72 10.39 1.61 -7.38
N SER A 73 11.34 2.51 -7.63
CA SER A 73 12.13 3.15 -6.57
C SER A 73 11.24 3.92 -5.59
N ALA A 74 10.21 4.61 -6.06
CA ALA A 74 9.27 5.32 -5.22
C ALA A 74 8.48 4.39 -4.29
N LEU A 75 8.06 3.22 -4.77
CA LEU A 75 7.43 2.19 -3.93
C LEU A 75 8.38 1.63 -2.88
N GLN A 76 9.62 1.29 -3.27
CA GLN A 76 10.65 0.78 -2.36
C GLN A 76 11.03 1.78 -1.26
N ASN A 77 10.85 3.08 -1.51
CA ASN A 77 11.11 4.17 -0.56
C ASN A 77 9.83 4.72 0.09
N TRP A 78 8.72 3.97 0.07
CA TRP A 78 7.46 4.31 0.75
C TRP A 78 6.83 5.65 0.33
N ARG A 79 7.10 6.13 -0.90
CA ARG A 79 6.61 7.44 -1.39
C ARG A 79 5.09 7.54 -1.50
N HIS A 80 4.43 6.42 -1.76
CA HIS A 80 2.97 6.30 -1.77
C HIS A 80 2.33 6.52 -0.38
N PHE A 81 3.13 6.50 0.69
CA PHE A 81 2.77 6.88 2.05
C PHE A 81 3.40 8.22 2.47
N SER A 82 3.91 9.07 1.56
CA SER A 82 4.42 10.40 1.93
C SER A 82 3.28 11.42 2.06
N LEU A 83 2.32 11.14 2.95
CA LEU A 83 1.11 11.96 3.15
C LEU A 83 1.20 12.75 4.45
N ASN A 84 0.63 13.96 4.49
CA ASN A 84 0.65 14.81 5.70
C ASN A 84 -0.05 14.18 6.92
N TRP A 85 -0.89 13.17 6.68
CA TRP A 85 -1.71 12.50 7.68
C TRP A 85 -1.43 10.99 7.77
N ALA A 86 -0.57 10.42 6.92
CA ALA A 86 -0.21 9.01 6.98
C ALA A 86 1.21 8.79 6.47
N PHE A 87 2.00 7.99 7.19
CA PHE A 87 3.37 7.68 6.79
C PHE A 87 3.85 6.30 7.22
N VAL A 88 4.90 5.82 6.55
CA VAL A 88 5.76 4.72 6.97
C VAL A 88 7.16 5.30 7.19
N ASP A 89 7.90 4.84 8.21
CA ASP A 89 9.26 5.31 8.44
C ASP A 89 10.13 5.01 7.20
N PRO A 90 10.75 6.02 6.56
CA PRO A 90 11.57 5.82 5.36
C PRO A 90 12.76 4.88 5.55
N LYS A 91 13.20 4.62 6.80
CA LYS A 91 14.28 3.66 7.10
C LYS A 91 13.78 2.23 7.27
N THR A 92 12.48 1.98 7.10
CA THR A 92 11.90 0.63 7.10
C THR A 92 12.48 -0.16 5.92
N PRO A 93 13.18 -1.28 6.16
CA PRO A 93 13.74 -2.09 5.09
C PRO A 93 12.62 -2.63 4.19
N PHE A 94 12.84 -2.61 2.88
CA PHE A 94 11.87 -3.11 1.91
C PHE A 94 12.23 -4.54 1.52
N GLN A 95 11.70 -5.53 2.23
CA GLN A 95 11.89 -6.95 1.91
C GLN A 95 10.78 -7.81 2.53
N ARG A 96 10.55 -9.00 1.96
CA ARG A 96 9.61 -10.00 2.49
C ARG A 96 9.91 -10.33 3.96
N GLY A 97 8.86 -10.45 4.75
CA GLY A 97 8.93 -10.75 6.19
C GLY A 97 9.24 -9.54 7.08
N VAL A 98 9.51 -8.36 6.52
CA VAL A 98 9.65 -7.15 7.34
C VAL A 98 8.30 -6.72 7.84
N LYS A 99 8.22 -6.55 9.16
CA LYS A 99 7.12 -5.91 9.85
C LYS A 99 7.33 -4.40 9.91
N PHE A 100 6.27 -3.66 9.70
CA PHE A 100 6.29 -2.19 9.72
C PHE A 100 4.95 -1.65 10.24
N CYS A 101 4.90 -0.33 10.46
CA CYS A 101 3.70 0.37 10.88
C CYS A 101 3.36 1.46 9.89
N VAL A 102 2.11 1.49 9.43
CA VAL A 102 1.51 2.70 8.86
C VAL A 102 1.01 3.54 10.04
N CYS A 103 1.55 4.74 10.18
CA CYS A 103 1.15 5.70 11.19
C CYS A 103 0.18 6.69 10.56
N SER A 104 -1.08 6.69 10.99
CA SER A 104 -2.12 7.55 10.43
C SER A 104 -2.71 8.48 11.48
N LYS A 105 -2.77 9.78 11.18
CA LYS A 105 -3.40 10.79 12.02
C LYS A 105 -4.92 10.73 11.82
N ILE A 106 -5.61 10.27 12.84
CA ILE A 106 -7.05 10.53 13.02
C ILE A 106 -7.16 11.87 13.78
N ILE A 107 -8.28 12.58 13.64
CA ILE A 107 -8.53 13.95 14.16
C ILE A 107 -7.67 14.24 15.40
N PHE A 108 -7.82 13.44 16.46
CA PHE A 108 -6.82 13.08 17.47
C PHE A 108 -7.29 11.75 18.12
N PRO A 109 -6.44 10.76 18.46
CA PRO A 109 -4.96 10.64 18.38
C PRO A 109 -4.41 10.00 17.07
N TRP A 110 -3.09 9.80 16.99
CA TRP A 110 -2.46 8.98 15.93
C TRP A 110 -2.75 7.49 16.14
N LEU A 111 -3.01 6.80 15.05
CA LEU A 111 -3.23 5.37 14.99
C LEU A 111 -2.01 4.68 14.36
N LEU A 112 -1.50 3.64 15.01
CA LEU A 112 -0.45 2.79 14.47
C LEU A 112 -1.09 1.49 13.97
N MET A 113 -0.86 1.19 12.70
CA MET A 113 -1.42 0.04 12.02
C MET A 113 -0.27 -0.89 11.61
N PRO A 114 -0.07 -2.02 12.32
CA PRO A 114 1.04 -2.92 12.03
C PRO A 114 0.73 -3.86 10.86
N LEU A 115 1.69 -4.02 9.95
CA LEU A 115 1.64 -4.89 8.79
C LEU A 115 2.95 -5.68 8.64
N GLU A 116 2.94 -6.70 7.80
CA GLU A 116 4.12 -7.45 7.36
C GLU A 116 4.13 -7.59 5.84
N VAL A 117 5.29 -7.36 5.21
CA VAL A 117 5.48 -7.59 3.76
C VAL A 117 5.39 -9.09 3.47
N VAL A 118 4.36 -9.51 2.75
CA VAL A 118 4.05 -10.92 2.46
C VAL A 118 4.87 -11.44 1.28
N TYR A 119 4.99 -10.63 0.24
CA TYR A 119 5.72 -10.93 -0.98
C TYR A 119 6.23 -9.66 -1.65
N VAL A 120 7.26 -9.82 -2.49
CA VAL A 120 7.76 -8.81 -3.42
C VAL A 120 7.99 -9.54 -4.73
N GLU A 121 7.37 -9.06 -5.81
CA GLU A 121 7.45 -9.65 -7.14
C GLU A 121 7.95 -8.63 -8.14
N GLU A 122 8.88 -9.05 -8.99
CA GLU A 122 9.33 -8.28 -10.14
C GLU A 122 9.34 -9.19 -11.36
N SER A 123 8.80 -8.71 -12.47
CA SER A 123 8.88 -9.42 -13.75
C SER A 123 9.22 -8.46 -14.87
N ARG A 124 9.98 -8.95 -15.85
CA ARG A 124 10.26 -8.27 -17.11
C ARG A 124 10.18 -9.28 -18.22
N ASN A 125 9.59 -8.92 -19.35
CA ASN A 125 9.51 -9.79 -20.50
C ASN A 125 10.04 -9.12 -21.78
N PRO A 126 10.28 -9.90 -22.85
CA PRO A 126 10.82 -9.37 -24.11
C PRO A 126 9.90 -8.39 -24.85
N LYS A 127 8.63 -8.26 -24.46
CA LYS A 127 7.64 -7.37 -25.09
C LYS A 127 7.58 -5.99 -24.42
N ASN A 128 8.65 -5.59 -23.73
CA ASN A 128 8.70 -4.38 -22.90
C ASN A 128 7.62 -4.35 -21.80
N LEU A 129 7.07 -5.49 -21.38
CA LEU A 129 6.24 -5.54 -20.18
C LEU A 129 7.16 -5.63 -18.97
N ALA A 130 6.91 -4.77 -18.00
CA ALA A 130 7.59 -4.79 -16.72
C ALA A 130 6.57 -4.63 -15.61
N SER A 131 6.71 -5.40 -14.53
CA SER A 131 5.89 -5.25 -13.34
C SER A 131 6.76 -5.31 -12.10
N PHE A 132 6.41 -4.50 -11.13
CA PHE A 132 6.93 -4.60 -9.78
C PHE A 132 5.76 -4.42 -8.82
N SER A 133 5.63 -5.34 -7.86
CA SER A 133 4.57 -5.30 -6.87
C SER A 133 5.06 -5.82 -5.53
N PHE A 134 4.40 -5.40 -4.45
CA PHE A 134 4.53 -6.03 -3.16
C PHE A 134 3.17 -6.03 -2.46
N GLY A 135 2.90 -7.08 -1.70
CA GLY A 135 1.72 -7.19 -0.85
C GLY A 135 2.11 -7.14 0.63
N SER A 136 1.30 -6.48 1.43
CA SER A 136 1.45 -6.39 2.89
C SER A 136 0.18 -6.86 3.58
N GLY A 137 0.34 -7.79 4.52
CA GLY A 137 -0.75 -8.34 5.32
C GLY A 137 -0.87 -7.63 6.65
N THR A 138 -2.09 -7.44 7.13
CA THR A 138 -2.35 -6.82 8.43
C THR A 138 -2.02 -7.77 9.59
N LEU A 139 -1.44 -7.21 10.67
CA LEU A 139 -1.10 -7.94 11.90
C LEU A 139 -2.09 -7.63 13.03
N GLY A 140 -1.96 -8.35 14.14
CA GLY A 140 -2.72 -8.08 15.36
C GLY A 140 -2.62 -6.60 15.81
N GLY A 141 -3.79 -6.00 16.03
CA GLY A 141 -3.92 -4.59 16.41
C GLY A 141 -4.06 -3.59 15.26
N HIS A 142 -4.03 -4.07 14.02
CA HIS A 142 -4.59 -3.33 12.89
C HIS A 142 -6.13 -3.20 13.02
N LEU A 143 -6.71 -2.09 12.53
CA LEU A 143 -8.18 -1.91 12.51
C LEU A 143 -8.89 -2.82 11.49
N LEU A 144 -8.13 -3.38 10.57
CA LEU A 144 -8.62 -4.18 9.45
C LEU A 144 -7.88 -5.50 9.43
N ALA A 145 -8.55 -6.52 8.94
CA ALA A 145 -7.98 -7.81 8.62
C ALA A 145 -7.98 -7.95 7.10
N GLY A 146 -6.82 -8.23 6.50
CA GLY A 146 -6.68 -8.38 5.06
C GLY A 146 -5.27 -8.14 4.54
N GLU A 147 -5.17 -7.89 3.23
CA GLU A 147 -3.91 -7.66 2.53
C GLU A 147 -4.07 -6.50 1.54
N GLU A 148 -3.00 -5.72 1.38
CA GLU A 148 -2.92 -4.61 0.44
C GLU A 148 -1.64 -4.71 -0.40
N GLN A 149 -1.82 -4.58 -1.71
CA GLN A 149 -0.77 -4.55 -2.70
C GLN A 149 -0.66 -3.16 -3.31
N PHE A 150 0.59 -2.77 -3.54
CA PHE A 150 0.97 -1.64 -4.38
C PHE A 150 1.81 -2.15 -5.54
N SER A 151 1.53 -1.68 -6.75
CA SER A 151 2.30 -2.04 -7.94
C SER A 151 2.56 -0.90 -8.90
N ILE A 152 3.64 -1.05 -9.65
CA ILE A 152 3.96 -0.26 -10.83
C ILE A 152 4.09 -1.23 -12.00
N THR A 153 3.36 -0.97 -13.08
CA THR A 153 3.36 -1.83 -14.28
C THR A 153 3.56 -0.99 -15.52
N MET A 154 4.30 -1.52 -16.49
CA MET A 154 4.46 -0.96 -17.83
C MET A 154 3.85 -1.93 -18.83
N ASP A 155 2.93 -1.43 -19.65
CA ASP A 155 2.26 -2.23 -20.68
C ASP A 155 2.96 -2.19 -22.05
N GLU A 156 2.42 -2.90 -23.04
CA GLU A 156 3.02 -3.01 -24.39
C GLU A 156 3.06 -1.67 -25.14
N LYS A 157 2.28 -0.66 -24.70
CA LYS A 157 2.31 0.71 -25.24
C LYS A 157 3.33 1.59 -24.53
N ASN A 158 4.08 1.02 -23.58
CA ASN A 158 4.92 1.71 -22.62
C ASN A 158 4.17 2.61 -21.65
N ASP A 159 2.85 2.48 -21.52
CA ASP A 159 2.10 3.24 -20.50
C ASP A 159 2.43 2.65 -19.12
N VAL A 160 2.76 3.52 -18.18
CA VAL A 160 3.13 3.13 -16.81
C VAL A 160 1.99 3.44 -15.86
N TRP A 161 1.55 2.41 -15.15
CA TRP A 161 0.40 2.44 -14.26
C TRP A 161 0.81 2.18 -12.82
N TYR A 162 0.29 3.01 -11.91
CA TYR A 162 0.31 2.74 -10.48
C TYR A 162 -1.02 2.13 -10.07
N GLU A 163 -0.98 1.04 -9.30
CA GLU A 163 -2.17 0.32 -8.84
C GLU A 163 -2.09 0.05 -7.34
N ILE A 164 -3.26 0.18 -6.69
CA ILE A 164 -3.54 -0.22 -5.32
C ILE A 164 -4.64 -1.27 -5.39
N LEU A 165 -4.39 -2.44 -4.82
CA LEU A 165 -5.34 -3.53 -4.72
C LEU A 165 -5.35 -4.07 -3.31
N SER A 166 -6.50 -4.08 -2.65
CA SER A 166 -6.61 -4.66 -1.32
C SER A 166 -7.90 -5.43 -1.15
N PHE A 167 -7.89 -6.39 -0.23
CA PHE A 167 -9.10 -6.95 0.35
C PHE A 167 -9.05 -6.76 1.85
N SER A 168 -10.16 -6.36 2.47
CA SER A 168 -10.18 -6.16 3.92
C SER A 168 -11.58 -6.23 4.52
N LYS A 169 -11.64 -6.53 5.81
CA LYS A 169 -12.83 -6.45 6.65
C LYS A 169 -12.47 -5.90 8.03
N PRO A 170 -13.45 -5.42 8.83
CA PRO A 170 -13.21 -5.01 10.21
C PRO A 170 -12.52 -6.11 11.03
N ALA A 171 -11.45 -5.77 11.74
CA ALA A 171 -10.73 -6.72 12.59
C ALA A 171 -11.28 -6.84 14.02
N ASN A 172 -12.04 -5.83 14.47
CA ASN A 172 -12.54 -5.73 15.83
C ASN A 172 -13.84 -4.90 15.91
N PHE A 173 -14.49 -4.94 17.07
CA PHE A 173 -15.76 -4.25 17.30
C PHE A 173 -15.69 -2.73 17.03
N LEU A 174 -14.58 -2.07 17.37
CA LEU A 174 -14.42 -0.64 17.11
C LEU A 174 -14.38 -0.36 15.60
N SER A 175 -13.62 -1.14 14.84
CA SER A 175 -13.59 -1.04 13.39
C SER A 175 -14.91 -1.42 12.72
N LEU A 176 -15.74 -2.25 13.37
CA LEU A 176 -17.06 -2.61 12.87
C LEU A 176 -18.05 -1.44 13.02
N ILE A 177 -18.09 -0.80 14.19
CA ILE A 177 -18.91 0.41 14.42
C ILE A 177 -18.45 1.55 13.50
N GLY A 178 -17.14 1.76 13.42
CA GLY A 178 -16.54 2.80 12.59
C GLY A 178 -16.42 2.42 11.11
N TYR A 179 -16.98 1.30 10.66
CA TYR A 179 -16.65 0.74 9.35
C TYR A 179 -16.94 1.68 8.17
N PRO A 180 -18.08 2.40 8.13
CA PRO A 180 -18.32 3.39 7.07
C PRO A 180 -17.21 4.45 6.99
N TYR A 181 -16.72 4.91 8.15
CA TYR A 181 -15.62 5.86 8.21
C TYR A 181 -14.29 5.24 7.76
N VAL A 182 -14.03 3.98 8.11
CA VAL A 182 -12.85 3.25 7.64
C VAL A 182 -12.85 3.11 6.12
N LEU A 183 -14.00 2.79 5.50
CA LEU A 183 -14.14 2.73 4.04
C LEU A 183 -13.89 4.08 3.38
N LEU A 184 -14.39 5.18 3.97
CA LEU A 184 -14.09 6.53 3.50
C LEU A 184 -12.58 6.84 3.58
N LYS A 185 -11.92 6.43 4.66
CA LYS A 185 -10.47 6.61 4.83
C LYS A 185 -9.65 5.76 3.86
N GLN A 186 -10.08 4.54 3.53
CA GLN A 186 -9.42 3.72 2.48
C GLN A 186 -9.55 4.37 1.11
N LYS A 187 -10.73 4.88 0.74
CA LYS A 187 -10.91 5.63 -0.51
C LYS A 187 -10.08 6.91 -0.56
N HIS A 188 -10.05 7.65 0.55
CA HIS A 188 -9.23 8.85 0.67
C HIS A 188 -7.73 8.53 0.58
N PHE A 189 -7.27 7.46 1.25
CA PHE A 189 -5.91 6.97 1.14
C PHE A 189 -5.57 6.64 -0.32
N ALA A 190 -6.41 5.86 -1.00
CA ALA A 190 -6.17 5.48 -2.39
C ALA A 190 -6.04 6.73 -3.28
N HIS A 191 -6.93 7.70 -3.13
CA HIS A 191 -6.85 8.96 -3.87
C HIS A 191 -5.54 9.73 -3.60
N GLU A 192 -5.23 10.03 -2.33
CA GLU A 192 -4.04 10.80 -1.96
C GLU A 192 -2.73 10.08 -2.33
N SER A 193 -2.72 8.76 -2.19
CA SER A 193 -1.59 7.91 -2.58
C SER A 193 -1.35 7.96 -4.09
N THR A 194 -2.40 7.90 -4.91
CA THR A 194 -2.30 8.04 -6.36
C THR A 194 -1.79 9.42 -6.78
N LEU A 195 -2.25 10.50 -6.13
CA LEU A 195 -1.76 11.85 -6.37
C LEU A 195 -0.28 12.01 -5.96
N ALA A 196 0.12 11.43 -4.83
CA ALA A 196 1.51 11.47 -4.37
C ALA A 196 2.45 10.79 -5.38
N MET A 197 2.04 9.64 -5.92
CA MET A 197 2.80 8.93 -6.96
C MET A 197 2.85 9.71 -8.27
N GLN A 198 1.73 10.25 -8.76
CA GLN A 198 1.73 11.10 -9.96
C GLN A 198 2.66 12.29 -9.78
N LYS A 199 2.51 13.04 -8.69
CA LYS A 199 3.35 14.21 -8.40
C LYS A 199 4.84 13.85 -8.38
N HIS A 200 5.20 12.75 -7.72
CA HIS A 200 6.59 12.31 -7.64
C HIS A 200 7.18 11.96 -9.01
N LEU A 201 6.39 11.33 -9.88
CA LEU A 201 6.85 10.86 -11.19
C LEU A 201 6.84 11.97 -12.25
N SER A 202 5.90 12.93 -12.17
CA SER A 202 5.85 14.09 -13.07
C SER A 202 6.90 15.15 -12.74
N ALA A 203 7.32 15.30 -11.48
CA ALA A 203 8.22 16.37 -11.03
C ALA A 203 9.64 16.35 -11.62
N LYS A 204 10.02 15.33 -12.41
CA LYS A 204 11.35 15.24 -13.06
C LYS A 204 11.35 15.36 -14.58
N LEU A 205 10.19 15.53 -15.23
CA LEU A 205 10.11 15.75 -16.68
C LEU A 205 10.42 17.21 -17.09
N GLY A 206 10.53 18.14 -16.12
CA GLY A 206 10.73 19.57 -16.38
C GLY A 206 12.18 20.07 -16.47
N ASN A 207 13.20 19.21 -16.30
CA ASN A 207 14.61 19.64 -16.25
C ASN A 207 15.48 19.12 -17.41
N VAL A 208 14.87 18.67 -18.51
CA VAL A 208 15.60 18.27 -19.74
C VAL A 208 14.99 18.99 -20.95
N SER A 209 14.99 20.32 -20.93
CA SER A 209 14.70 21.12 -22.13
C SER A 209 15.27 22.53 -22.04
N ASP A 210 16.46 22.71 -21.45
CA ASP A 210 17.21 23.96 -21.60
C ASP A 210 18.71 23.72 -21.43
N ASN A 211 19.35 23.16 -22.46
CA ASN A 211 20.76 23.44 -22.72
C ASN A 211 21.09 23.14 -24.18
N SER A 212 20.65 24.03 -25.07
CA SER A 212 21.19 24.15 -26.42
C SER A 212 21.08 25.59 -26.89
N ARG A 213 22.01 26.45 -26.42
CA ARG A 213 22.52 27.60 -27.16
C ARG A 213 23.99 27.79 -26.82
#